data_AF-A0A8X6Q6G9-F1
#
_entry.id   AF-A0A8X6Q6G9-F1
#
_cell.length_a   1.000
_cell.length_b   1.000
_cell.length_c   1.000
_cell.angle_alpha   90.00
_cell.angle_beta   90.00
_cell.angle_gamma   90.00
#
_symmetry.space_group_name_H-M   'P 1'
#
loop_
_entity.id
_entity.type
_entity.pdbx_description
1 polymer ?
#
loop_
_entity_poly.entity_id
_entity_poly.type
_entity_poly.pdbx_seq_one_letter_code
_entity_poly.pdbx_strand_id
1 'polypeptide(L)'
;VCSEKLKIFYIKEIKSPLVPFVEADIASGLQNAISYFESQYNISAKELNLPLLFDLFRSGTTLLVNLFSDLEDVLSSGRGIHFNTKLDLLKSFFGKSTLSFMTLVLLNFTHFPLLYRRSKIPEYKRMVEDIRNELNKVLDEDSVLLLPTLPITAPYHHAGIALLGKMCYTGLFSYTGFPSTHCPIGYNKHGLPYGIQIVGSKNNDALTIACAVELEKAFGGWRAPGTTKRDV
;
A
#
# COMPACT_ATOMS: atom_id res chain seq x y z
N VAL A 1 17.43 -13.55 -15.87
CA VAL A 1 17.31 -12.99 -14.50
C VAL A 1 15.92 -13.28 -13.93
N CYS A 2 14.90 -13.44 -14.77
CA CYS A 2 13.72 -14.26 -14.45
C CYS A 2 13.81 -15.60 -15.20
N SER A 3 13.34 -16.69 -14.57
CA SER A 3 13.30 -18.05 -15.12
C SER A 3 12.10 -18.21 -16.07
N GLU A 4 12.16 -19.12 -17.05
CA GLU A 4 10.98 -19.55 -17.84
C GLU A 4 9.84 -20.11 -16.96
N LYS A 5 10.14 -20.43 -15.70
CA LYS A 5 9.17 -20.92 -14.70
C LYS A 5 8.45 -19.82 -13.92
N LEU A 6 8.76 -18.55 -14.16
CA LEU A 6 8.17 -17.43 -13.42
C LEU A 6 6.64 -17.39 -13.62
N LYS A 7 5.90 -17.46 -12.52
CA LYS A 7 4.44 -17.27 -12.48
C LYS A 7 4.13 -15.84 -12.05
N ILE A 8 3.30 -15.15 -12.82
CA ILE A 8 2.84 -13.81 -12.48
C ILE A 8 1.38 -13.85 -12.07
N PHE A 9 1.13 -13.38 -10.86
CA PHE A 9 -0.19 -13.03 -10.38
C PHE A 9 -0.34 -11.52 -10.35
N TYR A 10 -1.56 -11.01 -10.46
CA TYR A 10 -1.79 -9.57 -10.30
C TYR A 10 -3.11 -9.24 -9.64
N ILE A 11 -3.15 -8.10 -8.94
CA ILE A 11 -4.37 -7.46 -8.44
C ILE A 11 -4.49 -6.10 -9.10
N LYS A 12 -5.53 -5.90 -9.91
CA LYS A 12 -5.80 -4.60 -10.55
C LYS A 12 -6.15 -3.53 -9.53
N GLU A 13 -6.99 -3.89 -8.57
CA GLU A 13 -7.56 -2.94 -7.61
C GLU A 13 -8.03 -3.64 -6.33
N ILE A 14 -7.81 -2.98 -5.19
CA ILE A 14 -8.39 -3.36 -3.91
C ILE A 14 -9.78 -2.72 -3.80
N LYS A 15 -10.83 -3.52 -4.06
CA LYS A 15 -12.22 -3.08 -3.97
C LYS A 15 -12.69 -3.06 -2.52
N SER A 16 -12.55 -1.90 -1.87
CA SER A 16 -12.97 -1.67 -0.48
C SER A 16 -13.60 -0.28 -0.33
N PRO A 17 -14.64 -0.09 0.50
CA PRO A 17 -15.38 1.17 0.60
C PRO A 17 -14.55 2.40 1.00
N LEU A 18 -13.42 2.18 1.69
CA LEU A 18 -12.56 3.26 2.19
C LEU A 18 -11.29 3.44 1.34
N VAL A 19 -11.08 2.60 0.34
CA VAL A 19 -9.89 2.62 -0.53
C VAL A 19 -10.24 3.40 -1.79
N PRO A 20 -9.44 4.42 -2.18
CA PRO A 20 -9.68 5.15 -3.41
C PRO A 20 -9.43 4.27 -4.65
N PHE A 21 -10.15 4.57 -5.72
CA PHE A 21 -9.97 3.90 -7.01
C PHE A 21 -8.58 4.13 -7.58
N VAL A 22 -8.12 3.17 -8.38
CA VAL A 22 -6.83 3.28 -9.08
C VAL A 22 -6.92 4.28 -10.23
N GLU A 23 -6.04 5.28 -10.26
CA GLU A 23 -5.89 6.22 -11.35
C GLU A 23 -5.58 5.50 -12.67
N ALA A 24 -6.14 5.98 -13.78
CA ALA A 24 -6.03 5.33 -15.09
C ALA A 24 -4.57 5.13 -15.53
N ASP A 25 -3.70 6.13 -15.34
CA ASP A 25 -2.28 6.04 -15.69
C ASP A 25 -1.57 4.90 -14.92
N ILE A 26 -1.94 4.68 -13.66
CA ILE A 26 -1.39 3.61 -12.81
C ILE A 26 -1.91 2.24 -13.25
N ALA A 27 -3.21 2.14 -13.55
CA ALA A 27 -3.81 0.92 -14.06
C ALA A 27 -3.21 0.51 -15.42
N SER A 28 -3.03 1.46 -16.33
CA SER A 28 -2.34 1.25 -17.61
C SER A 28 -0.88 0.86 -17.40
N GLY A 29 -0.18 1.51 -16.46
CA GLY A 29 1.18 1.13 -16.10
C GLY A 29 1.30 -0.31 -15.62
N LEU A 30 0.42 -0.75 -14.73
CA LEU A 30 0.36 -2.15 -14.28
C LEU A 30 0.11 -3.10 -15.45
N GLN A 31 -0.85 -2.77 -16.31
CA GLN A 31 -1.17 -3.60 -17.48
C GLN A 31 0.02 -3.72 -18.44
N ASN A 32 0.77 -2.63 -18.66
CA ASN A 32 1.97 -2.64 -19.48
C ASN A 32 3.07 -3.50 -18.87
N ALA A 33 3.27 -3.45 -17.54
CA ALA A 33 4.23 -4.31 -16.86
C ALA A 33 3.87 -5.81 -16.97
N ILE A 34 2.58 -6.13 -16.86
CA ILE A 34 2.07 -7.49 -17.08
C ILE A 34 2.37 -7.94 -18.52
N SER A 35 1.93 -7.17 -19.51
CA SER A 35 2.12 -7.51 -20.93
C SER A 35 3.60 -7.61 -21.33
N TYR A 36 4.47 -6.81 -20.71
CA TYR A 36 5.91 -6.93 -20.89
C TYR A 36 6.42 -8.33 -20.47
N PHE A 37 6.08 -8.78 -19.26
CA PHE A 37 6.51 -10.11 -18.82
C PHE A 37 5.89 -11.24 -19.64
N GLU A 38 4.60 -11.15 -20.00
CA GLU A 38 3.95 -12.14 -20.86
C GLU A 38 4.67 -12.27 -22.22
N SER A 39 5.04 -11.13 -22.82
CA SER A 39 5.74 -11.13 -24.11
C SER A 39 7.18 -11.62 -24.03
N GLN A 40 7.93 -11.24 -22.99
CA GLN A 40 9.36 -11.56 -22.88
C GLN A 40 9.62 -13.00 -22.45
N TYR A 41 8.78 -13.53 -21.57
CA TYR A 41 8.99 -14.86 -20.98
C TYR A 41 7.99 -15.90 -21.50
N ASN A 42 7.11 -15.51 -22.44
CA ASN A 42 6.05 -16.35 -23.00
C ASN A 42 5.19 -17.03 -21.90
N ILE A 43 4.87 -16.26 -20.86
CA ILE A 43 4.06 -16.67 -19.72
C ILE A 43 2.65 -16.06 -19.82
N SER A 44 1.70 -16.62 -19.07
CA SER A 44 0.36 -16.03 -18.92
C SER A 44 0.17 -15.58 -17.48
N ALA A 45 -0.12 -14.29 -17.28
CA ALA A 45 -0.36 -13.73 -15.97
C ALA A 45 -1.80 -14.00 -15.52
N LYS A 46 -1.99 -14.29 -14.22
CA LYS A 46 -3.31 -14.61 -13.65
C LYS A 46 -3.79 -13.54 -12.69
N GLU A 47 -5.00 -13.04 -12.92
CA GLU A 47 -5.65 -12.13 -11.96
C GLU A 47 -6.00 -12.89 -10.69
N LEU A 48 -5.60 -12.34 -9.54
CA LEU A 48 -5.89 -12.88 -8.23
C LEU A 48 -7.09 -12.15 -7.62
N ASN A 49 -8.18 -12.89 -7.39
CA ASN A 49 -9.35 -12.37 -6.70
C ASN A 49 -9.27 -12.71 -5.21
N LEU A 50 -9.17 -11.69 -4.36
CA LEU A 50 -9.16 -11.83 -2.90
C LEU A 50 -10.33 -11.04 -2.28
N PRO A 51 -11.53 -11.64 -2.15
CA PRO A 51 -12.69 -10.98 -1.54
C PRO A 51 -12.43 -10.49 -0.11
N LEU A 52 -11.51 -11.15 0.61
CA LEU A 52 -11.09 -10.79 1.97
C LEU A 52 -10.50 -9.37 2.06
N LEU A 53 -10.04 -8.79 0.95
CA LEU A 53 -9.50 -7.42 0.93
C LEU A 53 -10.59 -6.35 1.10
N PHE A 54 -11.87 -6.70 1.03
CA PHE A 54 -12.98 -5.74 1.16
C PHE A 54 -12.96 -4.97 2.49
N ASP A 55 -12.62 -5.63 3.60
CA ASP A 55 -12.51 -5.02 4.94
C ASP A 55 -11.04 -4.79 5.37
N LEU A 56 -10.11 -4.75 4.41
CA LEU A 56 -8.68 -4.61 4.68
C LEU A 56 -8.35 -3.33 5.48
N PHE A 57 -9.00 -2.20 5.19
CA PHE A 57 -8.72 -0.96 5.92
C PHE A 57 -9.00 -1.09 7.42
N ARG A 58 -10.16 -1.67 7.78
CA ARG A 58 -10.58 -1.84 9.18
C ARG A 58 -9.72 -2.87 9.90
N SER A 59 -9.44 -4.00 9.25
CA SER A 59 -8.61 -5.05 9.83
C SER A 59 -7.16 -4.60 10.01
N GLY A 60 -6.58 -3.93 9.02
CA GLY A 60 -5.24 -3.34 9.09
C GLY A 60 -5.13 -2.28 10.19
N THR A 61 -6.09 -1.35 10.25
CA THR A 61 -6.14 -0.33 11.32
C THR A 61 -6.27 -0.98 12.69
N THR A 62 -7.09 -2.02 12.83
CA THR A 62 -7.23 -2.78 14.08
C THR A 62 -5.91 -3.41 14.49
N LEU A 63 -5.19 -4.03 13.57
CA LEU A 63 -3.89 -4.64 13.85
C LEU A 63 -2.85 -3.59 14.26
N LEU A 64 -2.77 -2.47 13.53
CA LEU A 64 -1.83 -1.37 13.80
C LEU A 64 -2.04 -0.80 15.20
N VAL A 65 -3.28 -0.47 15.56
CA VAL A 65 -3.60 0.11 16.87
C VAL A 65 -3.31 -0.87 18.00
N ASN A 66 -3.53 -2.17 17.78
CA ASN A 66 -3.28 -3.20 18.79
C ASN A 66 -1.82 -3.68 18.81
N LEU A 67 -0.97 -3.20 17.90
CA LEU A 67 0.47 -3.48 17.90
C LEU A 67 1.18 -2.70 19.00
N PHE A 68 0.69 -1.49 19.29
CA PHE A 68 1.27 -0.61 20.28
C PHE A 68 0.48 -0.69 21.58
N SER A 69 1.18 -0.91 22.70
CA SER A 69 0.59 -0.79 24.04
C SER A 69 0.26 0.67 24.38
N ASP A 70 1.08 1.59 23.90
CA ASP A 70 0.90 3.04 24.06
C ASP A 70 1.21 3.77 22.74
N LEU A 71 0.15 4.15 22.02
CA LEU A 71 0.29 4.86 20.74
C LEU A 71 0.75 6.32 20.93
N GLU A 72 0.47 6.93 22.08
CA GLU A 72 0.87 8.29 22.40
C GLU A 72 2.38 8.37 22.64
N ASP A 73 2.94 7.42 23.39
CA ASP A 73 4.38 7.33 23.61
C ASP A 73 5.14 7.14 22.28
N VAL A 74 4.66 6.22 21.43
CA VAL A 74 5.24 5.95 20.11
C VAL A 74 5.23 7.20 19.23
N LEU A 75 4.10 7.90 19.14
CA LEU A 75 3.97 9.09 18.29
C LEU A 75 4.70 10.31 18.85
N SER A 76 4.85 10.40 20.18
CA SER A 76 5.63 11.46 20.83
C SER A 76 7.13 11.13 20.90
N SER A 77 7.54 9.93 20.49
CA SER A 77 8.91 9.41 20.64
C SER A 77 9.41 9.51 22.10
N GLY A 78 8.53 9.27 23.07
CA GLY A 78 8.85 9.37 24.50
C GLY A 78 9.14 10.78 25.01
N ARG A 79 8.84 11.83 24.24
CA ARG A 79 9.13 13.23 24.64
C ARG A 79 8.15 13.80 25.67
N GLY A 80 7.16 13.02 26.10
CA GLY A 80 6.19 13.45 27.12
C GLY A 80 5.43 14.72 26.72
N ILE A 81 5.01 14.82 25.45
CA ILE A 81 4.29 15.99 24.95
C ILE A 81 2.93 16.04 25.66
N HIS A 82 2.67 17.09 26.43
CA HIS A 82 1.36 17.29 27.04
C HIS A 82 0.34 17.76 26.01
N PHE A 83 -0.62 16.92 25.68
CA PHE A 83 -1.80 17.26 24.90
C PHE A 83 -3.02 16.51 25.43
N ASN A 84 -4.22 16.98 25.10
CA ASN A 84 -5.44 16.23 25.39
C ASN A 84 -6.02 15.76 24.06
N THR A 85 -5.97 14.46 23.79
CA THR A 85 -6.31 13.85 22.49
C THR A 85 -7.62 14.34 21.86
N LYS A 86 -8.67 14.58 22.67
CA LYS A 86 -9.97 15.05 22.18
C LYS A 86 -10.01 16.57 22.02
N LEU A 87 -9.54 17.30 23.02
CA LEU A 87 -9.54 18.77 22.97
C LEU A 87 -8.59 19.28 21.90
N ASP A 88 -7.42 18.65 21.73
CA ASP A 88 -6.45 19.01 20.71
C ASP A 88 -6.93 18.69 19.30
N LEU A 89 -7.70 17.61 19.11
CA LEU A 89 -8.42 17.39 17.86
C LEU A 89 -9.37 18.56 17.56
N LEU A 90 -10.11 19.06 18.54
CA LEU A 90 -10.95 20.26 18.35
C LEU A 90 -10.13 21.53 18.09
N LYS A 91 -9.05 21.76 18.85
CA LYS A 91 -8.14 22.90 18.66
C LYS A 91 -7.47 22.91 17.29
N SER A 92 -7.24 21.73 16.70
CA SER A 92 -6.57 21.60 15.40
C SER A 92 -7.36 22.25 14.27
N PHE A 93 -8.70 22.29 14.35
CA PHE A 93 -9.54 23.03 13.40
C PHE A 93 -9.33 24.55 13.45
N PHE A 94 -8.76 25.07 14.53
CA PHE A 94 -8.47 26.48 14.75
C PHE A 94 -6.96 26.78 14.72
N GLY A 95 -6.11 25.82 14.32
CA GLY A 95 -4.66 25.99 14.28
C GLY A 95 -3.99 26.16 15.65
N LYS A 96 -4.67 25.77 16.75
CA LYS A 96 -4.18 25.94 18.13
C LYS A 96 -3.63 24.66 18.76
N SER A 97 -3.58 23.55 18.02
CA SER A 97 -3.01 22.31 18.55
C SER A 97 -1.50 22.26 18.34
N THR A 98 -0.82 21.63 19.28
CA THR A 98 0.63 21.33 19.21
C THR A 98 0.93 20.17 18.25
N LEU A 99 -0.05 19.33 17.95
CA LEU A 99 0.09 18.16 17.07
C LEU A 99 -0.55 18.42 15.70
N SER A 100 -0.02 17.71 14.69
CA SER A 100 -0.63 17.73 13.36
C SER A 100 -2.02 17.09 13.40
N PHE A 101 -2.94 17.61 12.57
CA PHE A 101 -4.30 17.07 12.46
C PHE A 101 -4.32 15.55 12.23
N MET A 102 -3.41 15.05 11.38
CA MET A 102 -3.30 13.63 11.07
C MET A 102 -2.90 12.77 12.29
N THR A 103 -1.95 13.25 13.09
CA THR A 103 -1.54 12.59 14.34
C THR A 103 -2.74 12.48 15.29
N LEU A 104 -3.53 13.55 15.40
CA LEU A 104 -4.71 13.58 16.26
C LEU A 104 -5.83 12.66 15.75
N VAL A 105 -6.05 12.58 14.43
CA VAL A 105 -6.96 11.60 13.83
C VAL A 105 -6.52 10.18 14.17
N LEU A 106 -5.23 9.88 14.03
CA LEU A 106 -4.66 8.57 14.34
C LEU A 106 -4.87 8.18 15.82
N LEU A 107 -4.57 9.09 16.74
CA LEU A 107 -4.77 8.88 18.19
C LEU A 107 -6.24 8.68 18.57
N ASN A 108 -7.17 9.23 17.79
CA ASN A 108 -8.61 9.09 18.02
C ASN A 108 -9.26 7.94 17.22
N PHE A 109 -8.53 7.17 16.40
CA PHE A 109 -9.12 6.13 15.54
C PHE A 109 -10.03 5.15 16.29
N THR A 110 -9.64 4.75 17.51
CA THR A 110 -10.38 3.80 18.34
C THR A 110 -11.76 4.29 18.76
N HIS A 111 -11.99 5.59 18.73
CA HIS A 111 -13.27 6.21 19.07
C HIS A 111 -14.25 6.26 17.89
N PHE A 112 -13.81 5.97 16.66
CA PHE A 112 -14.67 6.00 15.47
C PHE A 112 -15.21 4.60 15.13
N PRO A 113 -16.49 4.28 15.40
CA PRO A 113 -17.05 2.92 15.24
C PRO A 113 -17.15 2.44 13.78
N LEU A 114 -17.00 3.35 12.82
CA LEU A 114 -16.89 3.04 11.39
C LEU A 114 -15.52 2.47 11.01
N LEU A 115 -14.48 2.81 11.78
CA LEU A 115 -13.08 2.51 11.49
C LEU A 115 -12.51 1.45 12.45
N TYR A 116 -12.98 1.44 13.69
CA TYR A 116 -12.54 0.52 14.73
C TYR A 116 -13.70 -0.03 15.55
N ARG A 117 -13.71 -1.35 15.77
CA ARG A 117 -14.70 -2.01 16.65
C ARG A 117 -14.00 -3.04 17.52
N ARG A 118 -13.96 -2.79 18.83
CA ARG A 118 -13.29 -3.67 19.80
C ARG A 118 -13.83 -5.10 19.80
N SER A 119 -15.13 -5.27 19.61
CA SER A 119 -15.77 -6.61 19.54
C SER A 119 -15.34 -7.43 18.32
N LYS A 120 -14.86 -6.79 17.26
CA LYS A 120 -14.45 -7.42 16.00
C LYS A 120 -12.96 -7.74 15.93
N ILE A 121 -12.17 -7.40 16.95
CA ILE A 121 -10.71 -7.65 16.96
C ILE A 121 -10.35 -9.11 16.62
N PRO A 122 -10.95 -10.14 17.24
CA PRO A 122 -10.60 -11.52 16.91
C PRO A 122 -10.91 -11.90 15.46
N GLU A 123 -12.00 -11.37 14.91
CA GLU A 123 -12.41 -11.59 13.51
C GLU A 123 -11.44 -10.91 12.54
N TYR A 124 -11.06 -9.66 12.81
CA TYR A 124 -10.08 -8.95 11.98
C TYR A 124 -8.69 -9.58 12.03
N LYS A 125 -8.26 -10.10 13.19
CA LYS A 125 -7.01 -10.86 13.30
C LYS A 125 -7.05 -12.13 12.44
N ARG A 126 -8.16 -12.90 12.51
CA ARG A 126 -8.35 -14.08 11.66
C ARG A 126 -8.34 -13.72 10.18
N MET A 127 -9.02 -12.65 9.79
CA MET A 127 -9.07 -12.23 8.39
C MET A 127 -7.68 -11.89 7.81
N VAL A 128 -6.79 -11.25 8.58
CA VAL A 128 -5.41 -11.01 8.15
C VAL A 128 -4.63 -12.33 8.01
N GLU A 129 -4.86 -13.29 8.90
CA GLU A 129 -4.28 -14.64 8.79
C GLU A 129 -4.80 -15.39 7.56
N ASP A 130 -6.10 -15.29 7.28
CA ASP A 130 -6.70 -15.90 6.09
C ASP A 130 -6.12 -15.30 4.81
N ILE A 131 -5.94 -13.97 4.75
CA ILE A 131 -5.24 -13.32 3.64
C ILE A 131 -3.81 -13.82 3.51
N ARG A 132 -3.07 -13.95 4.62
CA ARG A 132 -1.71 -14.51 4.62
C ARG A 132 -1.71 -15.95 4.07
N ASN A 133 -2.67 -16.77 4.47
CA ASN A 133 -2.79 -18.15 4.02
C ASN A 133 -3.13 -18.25 2.53
N GLU A 134 -4.04 -17.40 2.02
CA GLU A 134 -4.33 -17.32 0.59
C GLU A 134 -3.10 -16.88 -0.22
N LEU A 135 -2.35 -15.90 0.27
CA LEU A 135 -1.10 -15.48 -0.37
C LEU A 135 -0.04 -16.60 -0.36
N ASN A 136 0.11 -17.34 0.74
CA ASN A 136 1.04 -18.49 0.81
C ASN A 136 0.68 -19.63 -0.16
N LYS A 137 -0.61 -19.84 -0.46
CA LYS A 137 -1.04 -20.85 -1.43
C LYS A 137 -0.69 -20.48 -2.87
N VAL A 138 -0.60 -19.18 -3.14
CA VAL A 138 -0.40 -18.63 -4.48
C VAL A 138 1.07 -18.30 -4.74
N LEU A 139 1.77 -17.83 -3.70
CA LEU A 139 3.16 -17.36 -3.77
C LEU A 139 4.14 -18.45 -3.30
N ASP A 140 4.83 -19.06 -4.26
CA ASP A 140 6.00 -19.92 -4.08
C ASP A 140 7.30 -19.25 -4.57
N GLU A 141 8.39 -20.03 -4.64
CA GLU A 141 9.74 -19.58 -5.00
C GLU A 141 9.89 -18.99 -6.41
N ASP A 142 9.01 -19.36 -7.34
CA ASP A 142 9.04 -18.94 -8.74
C ASP A 142 7.82 -18.07 -9.08
N SER A 143 7.30 -17.32 -8.11
CA SER A 143 6.09 -16.51 -8.32
C SER A 143 6.18 -15.12 -7.74
N VAL A 144 5.54 -14.18 -8.44
CA VAL A 144 5.39 -12.80 -7.98
C VAL A 144 3.94 -12.33 -8.15
N LEU A 145 3.50 -11.48 -7.23
CA LEU A 145 2.25 -10.76 -7.30
C LEU A 145 2.54 -9.28 -7.64
N LEU A 146 1.93 -8.79 -8.72
CA LEU A 146 2.00 -7.40 -9.17
C LEU A 146 0.72 -6.65 -8.81
N LEU A 147 0.86 -5.45 -8.26
CA LEU A 147 -0.26 -4.57 -7.96
C LEU A 147 0.20 -3.11 -7.86
N PRO A 148 -0.69 -2.11 -7.94
CA PRO A 148 -0.30 -0.72 -7.70
C PRO A 148 0.38 -0.56 -6.33
N THR A 149 1.41 0.28 -6.25
CA THR A 149 1.99 0.62 -4.93
C THR A 149 1.04 1.48 -4.15
N LEU A 150 0.50 2.48 -4.85
CA LEU A 150 -0.59 3.32 -4.39
C LEU A 150 -1.56 3.46 -5.55
N PRO A 151 -2.86 3.61 -5.27
CA PRO A 151 -3.90 3.79 -6.29
C PRO A 151 -3.90 5.19 -6.89
N ILE A 152 -3.13 6.12 -6.33
CA ILE A 152 -3.08 7.52 -6.75
C ILE A 152 -1.63 8.01 -6.74
N THR A 153 -1.33 8.98 -7.59
CA THR A 153 -0.07 9.73 -7.57
C THR A 153 0.00 10.67 -6.35
N ALA A 154 1.13 11.36 -6.17
CA ALA A 154 1.38 12.23 -5.02
C ALA A 154 0.24 13.26 -4.86
N PRO A 155 -0.57 13.18 -3.78
CA PRO A 155 -1.68 14.09 -3.60
C PRO A 155 -1.18 15.47 -3.19
N TYR A 156 -2.00 16.49 -3.40
CA TYR A 156 -1.76 17.82 -2.84
C TYR A 156 -1.63 17.79 -1.32
N HIS A 157 -0.92 18.77 -0.76
CA HIS A 157 -0.81 18.92 0.69
C HIS A 157 -2.18 18.92 1.36
N HIS A 158 -2.26 18.29 2.54
CA HIS A 158 -3.48 18.11 3.34
C HIS A 158 -4.58 17.20 2.76
N ALA A 159 -4.54 16.85 1.48
CA ALA A 159 -5.51 15.90 0.89
C ALA A 159 -5.31 14.45 1.40
N GLY A 160 -4.17 14.15 2.04
CA GLY A 160 -3.84 12.83 2.56
C GLY A 160 -4.83 12.25 3.56
N ILE A 161 -5.56 13.10 4.32
CA ILE A 161 -6.60 12.67 5.27
C ILE A 161 -7.73 11.92 4.55
N ALA A 162 -8.25 12.53 3.48
CA ALA A 162 -9.35 11.95 2.70
C ALA A 162 -8.93 10.66 1.98
N LEU A 163 -7.62 10.46 1.81
CA LEU A 163 -7.03 9.39 1.00
C LEU A 163 -6.32 8.35 1.87
N LEU A 164 -6.59 8.30 3.17
CA LEU A 164 -5.96 7.35 4.11
C LEU A 164 -6.07 5.90 3.66
N GLY A 165 -7.17 5.51 3.02
CA GLY A 165 -7.37 4.17 2.49
C GLY A 165 -6.34 3.72 1.46
N LYS A 166 -5.62 4.64 0.82
CA LYS A 166 -4.52 4.31 -0.10
C LYS A 166 -3.45 3.43 0.58
N MET A 167 -3.29 3.58 1.89
CA MET A 167 -2.34 2.81 2.70
C MET A 167 -2.66 1.32 2.76
N CYS A 168 -3.86 0.88 2.35
CA CYS A 168 -4.18 -0.53 2.21
C CYS A 168 -3.22 -1.27 1.26
N TYR A 169 -2.81 -0.63 0.16
CA TYR A 169 -1.95 -1.26 -0.84
C TYR A 169 -0.57 -1.61 -0.28
N THR A 170 0.03 -0.73 0.52
CA THR A 170 1.35 -0.96 1.14
C THR A 170 1.23 -1.70 2.47
N GLY A 171 0.22 -1.36 3.27
CA GLY A 171 0.01 -1.94 4.60
C GLY A 171 -0.31 -3.44 4.55
N LEU A 172 -0.98 -3.91 3.50
CA LEU A 172 -1.30 -5.33 3.29
C LEU A 172 -0.07 -6.22 3.52
N PHE A 173 1.07 -5.88 2.92
CA PHE A 173 2.29 -6.68 3.00
C PHE A 173 3.06 -6.43 4.30
N SER A 174 2.90 -5.25 4.93
CA SER A 174 3.41 -5.02 6.29
C SER A 174 2.71 -5.93 7.32
N TYR A 175 1.40 -6.14 7.19
CA TYR A 175 0.64 -6.98 8.12
C TYR A 175 0.84 -8.49 7.87
N THR A 176 0.94 -8.87 6.60
CA THR A 176 1.06 -10.28 6.20
C THR A 176 2.51 -10.77 6.22
N GLY A 177 3.49 -9.86 6.13
CA GLY A 177 4.92 -10.16 6.26
C GLY A 177 5.58 -10.71 4.98
N PHE A 178 4.99 -10.44 3.81
CA PHE A 178 5.58 -10.80 2.52
C PHE A 178 6.54 -9.72 2.04
N PRO A 179 7.67 -10.08 1.41
CA PRO A 179 8.58 -9.10 0.83
C PRO A 179 7.89 -8.38 -0.34
N SER A 180 8.05 -7.06 -0.39
CA SER A 180 7.48 -6.21 -1.43
C SER A 180 8.50 -5.17 -1.89
N THR A 181 8.77 -5.14 -3.19
CA THR A 181 9.65 -4.15 -3.82
C THR A 181 8.81 -3.17 -4.62
N HIS A 182 8.95 -1.87 -4.32
CA HIS A 182 8.40 -0.82 -5.15
C HIS A 182 9.24 -0.64 -6.42
N CYS A 183 8.58 -0.65 -7.58
CA CYS A 183 9.20 -0.41 -8.89
C CYS A 183 8.54 0.81 -9.56
N PRO A 184 9.27 1.91 -9.79
CA PRO A 184 8.81 3.00 -10.64
C PRO A 184 8.62 2.49 -12.07
N ILE A 185 7.46 2.76 -12.66
CA ILE A 185 7.13 2.28 -14.02
C ILE A 185 6.57 3.37 -14.93
N GLY A 186 6.46 4.61 -14.45
CA GLY A 186 6.02 5.71 -15.28
C GLY A 186 5.68 6.99 -14.53
N TYR A 187 5.11 7.91 -15.30
CA TYR A 187 4.69 9.24 -14.87
C TYR A 187 3.28 9.50 -15.38
N ASN A 188 2.44 10.08 -14.55
CA ASN A 188 1.10 10.49 -14.98
C ASN A 188 1.18 11.70 -15.94
N LYS A 189 0.04 12.10 -16.49
CA LYS A 189 -0.06 13.29 -17.36
C LYS A 189 0.44 14.61 -16.75
N HIS A 190 0.59 14.67 -15.43
CA HIS A 190 1.10 15.83 -14.69
C HIS A 190 2.61 15.71 -14.35
N GLY A 191 3.28 14.67 -14.85
CA GLY A 191 4.69 14.40 -14.57
C GLY A 191 4.95 13.88 -13.15
N LEU A 192 3.93 13.38 -12.44
CA LEU A 192 4.09 12.76 -11.13
C LEU A 192 4.42 11.27 -11.28
N PRO A 193 5.45 10.77 -10.57
CA PRO A 193 5.84 9.37 -10.69
C PRO A 193 4.78 8.45 -10.07
N TYR A 194 4.59 7.28 -10.68
CA TYR A 194 3.86 6.16 -10.10
C TYR A 194 4.66 4.86 -10.25
N GLY A 195 4.25 3.84 -9.50
CA GLY A 195 4.90 2.55 -9.51
C GLY A 195 4.01 1.40 -9.06
N ILE A 196 4.49 0.19 -9.29
CA ILE A 196 3.86 -1.05 -8.83
C ILE A 196 4.68 -1.69 -7.72
N GLN A 197 4.00 -2.46 -6.88
CA GLN A 197 4.62 -3.37 -5.94
C GLN A 197 4.82 -4.73 -6.61
N ILE A 198 5.99 -5.31 -6.39
CA ILE A 198 6.34 -6.67 -6.76
C ILE A 198 6.49 -7.45 -5.47
N VAL A 199 5.59 -8.41 -5.25
CA VAL A 199 5.49 -9.15 -3.99
C VAL A 199 5.88 -10.59 -4.24
N GLY A 200 6.85 -11.10 -3.48
CA GLY A 200 7.33 -12.47 -3.59
C GLY A 200 6.83 -13.33 -2.43
N SER A 201 7.13 -14.62 -2.47
CA SER A 201 7.00 -15.51 -1.32
C SER A 201 7.93 -15.10 -0.16
N LYS A 202 7.64 -15.58 1.04
CA LYS A 202 8.41 -15.22 2.25
C LYS A 202 9.91 -15.49 2.07
N ASN A 203 10.75 -14.50 2.42
CA ASN A 203 12.22 -14.52 2.27
C ASN A 203 12.73 -14.57 0.82
N ASN A 204 11.89 -14.27 -0.17
CA ASN A 204 12.25 -14.26 -1.59
C ASN A 204 12.45 -12.84 -2.16
N ASP A 205 13.04 -11.95 -1.37
CA ASP A 205 13.34 -10.56 -1.73
C ASP A 205 14.22 -10.47 -2.99
N ALA A 206 15.10 -11.46 -3.19
CA ALA A 206 15.95 -11.51 -4.37
C ALA A 206 15.14 -11.58 -5.68
N LEU A 207 14.05 -12.34 -5.70
CA LEU A 207 13.18 -12.43 -6.88
C LEU A 207 12.44 -11.11 -7.12
N THR A 208 11.91 -10.46 -6.08
CA THR A 208 11.18 -9.21 -6.25
C THR A 208 12.09 -8.09 -6.78
N ILE A 209 13.35 -8.06 -6.32
CA ILE A 209 14.38 -7.13 -6.82
C ILE A 209 14.78 -7.48 -8.26
N ALA A 210 14.97 -8.77 -8.56
CA ALA A 210 15.31 -9.21 -9.92
C ALA A 210 14.24 -8.81 -10.94
N CYS A 211 12.96 -8.97 -10.60
CA CYS A 211 11.85 -8.48 -11.41
C CYS A 211 11.82 -6.95 -11.54
N ALA A 212 12.17 -6.20 -10.49
CA ALA A 212 12.26 -4.74 -10.56
C ALA A 212 13.37 -4.29 -11.51
N VAL A 213 14.56 -4.93 -11.46
CA VAL A 213 15.66 -4.67 -12.39
C VAL A 213 15.26 -4.96 -13.83
N GLU A 214 14.46 -6.00 -14.05
CA GLU A 214 13.97 -6.33 -15.38
C GLU A 214 12.97 -5.29 -15.91
N LEU A 215 12.02 -4.87 -15.07
CA LEU A 215 11.09 -3.78 -15.42
C LEU A 215 11.81 -2.45 -15.64
N GLU A 216 12.87 -2.15 -14.89
CA GLU A 216 13.67 -0.95 -15.10
C GLU A 216 14.25 -0.87 -16.52
N LYS A 217 14.70 -2.00 -17.10
CA LYS A 217 15.17 -2.04 -18.49
C LYS A 217 14.09 -1.70 -19.50
N ALA A 218 12.84 -2.08 -19.21
CA ALA A 218 11.70 -1.86 -20.10
C ALA A 218 11.11 -0.46 -19.98
N PHE A 219 11.05 0.08 -18.76
CA PHE A 219 10.32 1.32 -18.44
C PHE A 219 11.24 2.51 -18.13
N GLY A 220 12.56 2.28 -18.05
CA GLY A 220 13.56 3.31 -17.81
C GLY A 220 13.68 3.78 -16.35
N GLY A 221 12.96 3.14 -15.42
CA GLY A 221 13.11 3.30 -13.98
C GLY A 221 12.87 4.72 -13.46
N TRP A 222 13.61 5.07 -12.40
CA TRP A 222 13.52 6.35 -11.73
C TRP A 222 14.20 7.47 -12.52
N ARG A 223 13.62 8.67 -12.51
CA ARG A 223 14.24 9.90 -13.03
C ARG A 223 14.30 10.97 -11.95
N ALA A 224 15.39 11.72 -11.94
CA ALA A 224 15.59 12.81 -11.00
C ALA A 224 14.51 13.90 -11.13
N PRO A 225 13.97 14.42 -10.02
CA PRO A 225 13.08 15.58 -10.06
C PRO A 225 13.77 16.77 -10.77
N GLY A 226 13.05 17.41 -11.69
CA GLY A 226 13.53 18.61 -12.40
C GLY A 226 14.30 18.36 -13.71
N THR A 227 14.55 17.10 -14.09
CA THR A 227 15.19 16.78 -15.39
C THR A 227 14.20 16.57 -16.53
N THR A 228 12.91 16.42 -16.23
CA THR A 228 11.83 16.37 -17.21
C THR A 228 11.39 17.78 -17.58
N LYS A 229 11.49 18.14 -18.86
CA LYS A 229 10.83 19.34 -19.38
C LYS A 229 9.34 19.15 -19.16
N ARG A 230 8.71 20.07 -18.41
CA ARG A 230 7.26 20.16 -18.38
C ARG A 230 6.86 20.74 -19.73
N ASP A 231 6.06 20.03 -20.50
CA ASP A 231 5.32 20.62 -21.59
C ASP A 231 4.30 21.57 -20.94
N VAL A 232 4.66 22.84 -20.82
CA VAL A 232 3.80 23.91 -20.29
C VAL A 232 2.94 24.44 -21.42
#